data_AF-A0A159Z4B0-F1
#
_entry.id   AF-A0A159Z4B0-F1
#
_cell.length_a   1.000
_cell.length_b   1.000
_cell.length_c   1.000
_cell.angle_alpha   90.00
_cell.angle_beta   90.00
_cell.angle_gamma   90.00
#
_symmetry.space_group_name_H-M   'P 1'
#
loop_
_entity.id
_entity.type
_entity.pdbx_description
1 polymer ?
#
loop_
_entity_poly.entity_id
_entity_poly.type
_entity_poly.pdbx_seq_one_letter_code
_entity_poly.pdbx_strand_id
1 'polypeptide(L)' 'MAIAQARRIGETHLRVTFGDETGARLEAVAFGAFDGPLGPLLEGHASARFHLAGRLEINHWQGRSKVQLRLEDAARA' A
#
# COMPACT_ATOMS: atom_id res chain seq x y z
N MET A 1 -5.90 8.83 2.93
CA MET A 1 -5.97 7.55 3.66
C MET A 1 -4.89 7.52 4.74
N ALA A 2 -5.21 6.98 5.92
CA ALA A 2 -4.22 6.77 6.98
C ALA A 2 -3.47 5.46 6.75
N ILE A 3 -2.14 5.48 6.86
CA ILE A 3 -1.30 4.27 6.72
C ILE A 3 -1.27 3.56 8.07
N ALA A 4 -1.88 2.37 8.14
CA ALA A 4 -1.88 1.55 9.34
C ALA A 4 -0.59 0.72 9.45
N GLN A 5 -0.08 0.23 8.33
CA GLN A 5 1.17 -0.54 8.27
C GLN A 5 1.82 -0.35 6.90
N ALA A 6 3.14 -0.21 6.87
CA ALA A 6 3.95 -0.28 5.66
C ALA A 6 5.10 -1.25 5.93
N ARG A 7 5.29 -2.23 5.04
CA ARG A 7 6.36 -3.22 5.17
C ARG A 7 6.94 -3.59 3.82
N ARG A 8 8.26 -3.74 3.77
CA ARG A 8 8.97 -4.28 2.62
C ARG A 8 8.65 -5.77 2.43
N ILE A 9 8.56 -6.20 1.17
CA ILE A 9 8.44 -7.58 0.73
C ILE A 9 9.62 -7.88 -0.19
N GLY A 10 10.42 -8.87 0.17
CA GLY A 10 11.70 -9.10 -0.50
C GLY A 10 12.59 -7.87 -0.39
N GLU A 11 13.28 -7.53 -1.46
CA GLU A 11 14.18 -6.36 -1.48
C GLU A 11 13.51 -5.11 -2.05
N THR A 12 12.68 -5.24 -3.08
CA THR A 12 12.24 -4.10 -3.91
C THR A 12 10.76 -3.75 -3.80
N HIS A 13 9.92 -4.54 -3.13
CA HIS A 13 8.46 -4.32 -3.12
C HIS A 13 7.96 -3.82 -1.77
N LEU A 14 6.87 -3.04 -1.78
CA LEU A 14 6.24 -2.54 -0.58
C LEU A 14 4.79 -3.04 -0.49
N ARG A 15 4.40 -3.55 0.68
CA ARG A 15 2.99 -3.74 1.04
C ARG A 15 2.56 -2.70 2.06
N VAL A 16 1.38 -2.15 1.83
CA VAL A 16 0.76 -1.14 2.67
C VAL A 16 -0.63 -1.59 3.08
N THR A 17 -0.97 -1.42 4.34
CA THR A 17 -2.35 -1.50 4.82
C THR A 17 -2.79 -0.09 5.19
N PHE A 18 -3.91 0.34 4.62
CA PHE A 18 -4.44 1.68 4.84
C PHE A 18 -5.96 1.65 5.01
N GLY A 19 -6.50 2.72 5.54
CA GLY A 19 -7.93 2.88 5.75
C GLY A 19 -8.30 4.30 6.13
N ASP A 20 -9.54 4.45 6.55
CA ASP A 20 -10.08 5.67 7.13
C ASP A 20 -10.58 5.41 8.56
N GLU A 21 -11.25 6.40 9.12
CA GLU A 21 -11.75 6.40 10.50
C GLU A 21 -12.98 5.49 10.68
N THR A 22 -13.57 4.97 9.59
CA THR A 22 -14.73 4.08 9.64
C THR A 22 -14.36 2.63 9.96
N GLY A 23 -13.07 2.32 9.99
CA GLY A 23 -12.53 0.99 10.34
C GLY A 23 -12.33 0.06 9.14
N ALA A 24 -12.82 0.42 7.95
CA ALA A 24 -12.53 -0.33 6.73
C ALA A 24 -11.03 -0.22 6.38
N ARG A 25 -10.43 -1.35 5.97
CA ARG A 25 -9.02 -1.42 5.56
C ARG A 25 -8.88 -2.13 4.23
N LEU A 26 -7.93 -1.65 3.42
CA LEU A 26 -7.52 -2.26 2.16
C LEU A 26 -6.01 -2.50 2.18
N GLU A 27 -5.58 -3.56 1.49
CA GLU A 27 -4.15 -3.79 1.23
C GLU A 27 -3.77 -3.21 -0.13
N ALA A 28 -2.57 -2.64 -0.19
CA ALA A 28 -1.90 -2.22 -1.40
C ALA A 28 -0.56 -2.93 -1.56
N VAL A 29 -0.14 -3.14 -2.81
CA VAL A 29 1.22 -3.54 -3.17
C VAL A 29 1.77 -2.58 -4.22
N ALA A 30 2.95 -2.02 -3.96
CA ALA A 30 3.75 -1.32 -4.95
C ALA A 30 4.96 -2.20 -5.32
N PHE A 31 5.04 -2.58 -6.59
CA PHE A 31 6.16 -3.34 -7.14
C PHE A 31 7.28 -2.38 -7.53
N GLY A 32 8.54 -2.74 -7.29
CA GLY A 32 9.69 -1.86 -7.49
C GLY A 32 9.66 -0.57 -6.65
N ALA A 33 8.90 -0.55 -5.55
CA ALA A 33 8.70 0.66 -4.73
C ALA A 33 10.01 1.27 -4.23
N PHE A 34 11.03 0.44 -4.00
CA PHE A 34 12.33 0.88 -3.49
C PHE A 34 13.36 1.19 -4.58
N ASP A 35 13.00 1.02 -5.85
CA ASP A 35 13.78 1.51 -6.98
C ASP A 35 13.51 3.02 -7.21
N GLY A 36 12.53 3.58 -6.50
CA GLY A 36 12.16 4.99 -6.52
C GLY A 36 11.78 5.54 -5.14
N PRO A 37 11.16 6.73 -5.08
CA PRO A 37 10.89 7.41 -3.81
C PRO A 37 9.73 6.81 -3.01
N LEU A 38 8.88 5.99 -3.64
CA LEU A 38 7.64 5.51 -3.04
C LEU A 38 7.88 4.61 -1.80
N GLY A 39 8.86 3.72 -1.88
CA GLY A 39 9.25 2.84 -0.79
C GLY A 39 9.70 3.62 0.44
N PRO A 40 10.77 4.44 0.35
CA PRO A 40 11.22 5.29 1.46
C PRO A 40 10.16 6.28 1.97
N LEU A 41 9.31 6.82 1.09
CA LEU A 41 8.24 7.74 1.47
C LEU A 41 7.19 7.09 2.39
N LEU A 42 7.02 5.77 2.33
CA LEU A 42 5.98 5.06 3.07
C LEU A 42 6.55 4.15 4.17
N GLU A 43 7.77 3.62 3.98
CA GLU A 43 8.53 2.81 4.95
C GLU A 43 9.06 3.70 6.11
N GLY A 44 8.18 4.08 7.03
CA GLY A 44 8.55 4.89 8.21
C GLY A 44 7.45 5.84 8.70
N HIS A 45 6.36 5.97 7.96
CA HIS A 45 5.31 6.94 8.25
C HIS A 45 4.00 6.29 8.72
N ALA A 46 4.10 5.32 9.63
CA ALA A 46 2.93 4.75 10.29
C ALA A 46 2.10 5.88 10.95
N SER A 47 0.80 5.91 10.66
CA SER A 47 -0.18 6.93 11.09
C SER A 47 -0.23 8.25 10.29
N ALA A 48 0.67 8.51 9.35
CA ALA A 48 0.53 9.66 8.47
C ALA A 48 -0.56 9.43 7.41
N ARG A 49 -1.12 10.53 6.89
CA ARG A 49 -2.15 10.51 5.84
C ARG A 49 -1.52 10.76 4.47
N PHE A 50 -1.97 9.97 3.50
CA PHE A 50 -1.52 10.06 2.11
C PHE A 50 -2.70 9.98 1.14
N HIS A 51 -2.58 10.68 0.03
CA HIS A 51 -3.30 10.38 -1.20
C HIS A 51 -2.61 9.19 -1.87
N LEU A 52 -3.40 8.21 -2.34
CA LEU A 52 -2.90 6.99 -2.97
C LEU A 52 -3.55 6.86 -4.35
N ALA A 53 -2.76 6.57 -5.38
CA ALA A 53 -3.22 6.35 -6.74
C ALA A 53 -2.75 5.00 -7.27
N GLY A 54 -3.62 4.33 -8.02
CA GLY A 54 -3.36 3.00 -8.53
C GLY A 54 -4.59 2.32 -9.09
N ARG A 55 -4.51 0.99 -9.23
CA ARG A 55 -5.56 0.15 -9.83
C ARG A 55 -6.06 -0.88 -8.84
N LEU A 56 -7.37 -1.08 -8.78
CA LEU A 56 -7.93 -2.19 -8.02
C LEU A 56 -7.75 -3.49 -8.82
N GLU A 57 -7.17 -4.48 -8.19
CA GLU A 57 -6.93 -5.81 -8.74
C GLU A 57 -7.57 -6.86 -7.84
N ILE A 58 -7.97 -8.00 -8.43
CA ILE A 58 -8.36 -9.19 -7.66
C ILE A 58 -7.12 -10.04 -7.49
N ASN A 59 -6.65 -10.15 -6.24
CA ASN A 59 -5.60 -11.07 -5.87
C ASN A 59 -6.23 -12.44 -5.54
N HIS A 60 -5.88 -13.47 -6.32
CA HIS A 60 -6.28 -14.85 -6.07
C HIS A 60 -5.12 -15.65 -5.46
N TRP A 61 -5.25 -16.04 -4.19
CA TRP A 61 -4.24 -16.78 -3.46
C TRP A 61 -4.86 -17.87 -2.60
N GLN A 62 -4.38 -19.11 -2.75
CA GLN A 62 -4.86 -20.30 -2.03
C GLN A 62 -6.40 -20.45 -2.06
N GLY A 63 -7.01 -20.30 -3.24
CA GLY A 63 -8.46 -20.43 -3.42
C GLY A 63 -9.28 -19.27 -2.84
N ARG A 64 -8.64 -18.20 -2.34
CA ARG A 64 -9.30 -16.99 -1.85
C ARG A 64 -9.05 -15.84 -2.80
N SER A 65 -10.10 -15.08 -3.09
CA SER A 65 -10.01 -13.84 -3.86
C SER A 65 -10.18 -12.65 -2.92
N LYS A 66 -9.30 -11.66 -3.02
CA LYS A 66 -9.39 -10.40 -2.29
C LYS A 66 -9.13 -9.24 -3.22
N VAL A 67 -9.85 -8.14 -3.04
CA VAL A 67 -9.51 -6.87 -3.69
C VAL A 67 -8.23 -6.34 -3.07
N GLN A 68 -7.29 -5.90 -3.90
CA GLN A 68 -6.02 -5.30 -3.52
C GLN A 68 -5.75 -4.11 -4.45
N LEU A 69 -5.20 -3.03 -3.90
CA LEU A 69 -4.76 -1.91 -4.72
C LEU A 69 -3.33 -2.18 -5.22
N ARG A 70 -3.12 -2.24 -6.53
CA ARG A 70 -1.79 -2.05 -7.11
C ARG A 70 -1.47 -0.57 -7.01
N LEU A 71 -0.57 -0.22 -6.10
CA LEU A 71 -0.18 1.16 -5.82
C LEU A 71 0.90 1.61 -6.81
N GLU A 72 0.66 2.77 -7.42
CA GLU A 72 1.53 3.34 -8.46
C GLU A 72 2.12 4.67 -8.02
N ASP A 73 1.37 5.44 -7.21
CA ASP A 73 1.84 6.73 -6.69
C ASP A 73 1.23 7.04 -5.30
N ALA A 74 1.93 7.86 -4.53
CA ALA A 74 1.47 8.38 -3.26
C ALA A 74 2.01 9.78 -2.98
N ALA A 75 1.16 10.63 -2.44
CA ALA A 75 1.53 11.97 -1.99
C ALA A 75 1.06 12.18 -0.55
N ARG A 76 1.85 12.88 0.25
CA ARG A 76 1.44 13.24 1.61
C ARG A 76 0.23 14.20 1.54
N ALA A 77 -0.76 13.96 2.40
CA ALA A 77 -1.96 14.80 2.53
C ALA A 77 -1.71 16.00 3.45
#